data_AF-A0A017SUX9-F1
#
_entry.id   AF-A0A017SUX9-F1
#
_cell.length_a   1.000
_cell.length_b   1.000
_cell.length_c   1.000
_cell.angle_alpha   90.00
_cell.angle_beta   90.00
_cell.angle_gamma   90.00
#
_symmetry.space_group_name_H-M   'P 1'
#
loop_
_entity.id
_entity.type
_entity.pdbx_description
1 polymer ?
#
loop_
_entity_poly.entity_id
_entity_poly.type
_entity_poly.pdbx_seq_one_letter_code
_entity_poly.pdbx_strand_id
1 'polypeptide(L)'
;MHAARAGPRRRRVALAATLGMALLHAAAPCVASEEADQGRGGEVQGEVATPAMPPTPRVRAQARFAEAEQAAAQFRFAEALGGYREALAIDASAPFARLARSRVAFLEAHAEGDFGPLSHLEALRRDPGRLGDAAAAEGFGREVAGFPPGQVRVEARLLLADALEHRLGRADQALEVLEAVLDDPATDALKRALTLGRVVEIHRSRGDLEAARAAVKQHPGVAPALEAEVVRVARRETLRWVAGAVLGLVALAALGALAKAKAATREAALREAATPLLVGAALYVGGAGAILAKVHGGADPRPFVWLGVGVLGVALAGRALRVALPELGSAGRTSWSLCCALGVLAAAYLALERADAGYLLSFGL
;
A
#
# COMPACT_ATOMS: atom_id res chain seq x y z
N MET A 1 19.40 -25.35 7.69
CA MET A 1 20.60 -24.48 7.70
C MET A 1 20.75 -23.66 6.41
N HIS A 2 19.69 -22.97 5.98
CA HIS A 2 19.77 -21.88 5.00
C HIS A 2 18.82 -20.77 5.46
N ALA A 3 19.35 -19.89 6.30
CA ALA A 3 18.66 -18.69 6.76
C ALA A 3 18.83 -17.59 5.69
N ALA A 4 17.76 -17.35 4.93
CA ALA A 4 17.68 -16.25 3.99
C ALA A 4 17.75 -14.92 4.74
N ARG A 5 18.81 -14.14 4.48
CA ARG A 5 18.96 -12.78 5.01
C ARG A 5 17.90 -11.87 4.40
N ALA A 6 16.83 -11.61 5.15
CA ALA A 6 15.84 -10.59 4.81
C ALA A 6 16.49 -9.20 4.83
N GLY A 7 16.55 -8.55 3.67
CA GLY A 7 17.17 -7.24 3.50
C GLY A 7 16.42 -6.09 4.21
N PRO A 8 17.11 -4.98 4.53
CA PRO A 8 16.62 -3.89 5.38
C PRO A 8 15.45 -3.05 4.81
N ARG A 9 14.87 -3.42 3.66
CA ARG A 9 13.73 -2.70 3.06
C ARG A 9 12.37 -3.07 3.65
N ARG A 10 12.23 -4.18 4.38
CA ARG A 10 10.93 -4.61 4.97
C ARG A 10 10.48 -3.82 6.21
N ARG A 11 11.35 -3.04 6.86
CA ARG A 11 10.99 -2.34 8.11
C ARG A 11 10.15 -1.07 7.93
N ARG A 12 10.01 -0.52 6.71
CA ARG A 12 9.22 0.70 6.48
C ARG A 12 7.76 0.47 6.07
N VAL A 13 7.40 -0.76 5.69
CA VAL A 13 6.01 -1.09 5.29
C VAL A 13 5.14 -1.48 6.49
N ALA A 14 5.74 -1.96 7.59
CA ALA A 14 5.02 -2.36 8.80
C ALA A 14 4.29 -1.20 9.54
N LEU A 15 4.59 0.06 9.21
CA LEU A 15 4.01 1.24 9.86
C LEU A 15 2.75 1.78 9.15
N ALA A 16 2.46 1.34 7.92
CA ALA A 16 1.26 1.74 7.19
C ALA A 16 0.06 0.81 7.48
N ALA A 17 0.31 -0.49 7.68
CA ALA A 17 -0.73 -1.48 7.98
C ALA A 17 -1.36 -1.33 9.38
N THR A 18 -0.71 -0.60 10.30
CA THR A 18 -1.22 -0.40 11.67
C THR A 18 -2.27 0.72 11.77
N LEU A 19 -2.40 1.59 10.76
CA LEU A 19 -3.38 2.69 10.79
C LEU A 19 -4.80 2.26 10.37
N GLY A 20 -4.95 1.17 9.61
CA GLY A 20 -6.26 0.68 9.16
C GLY A 20 -7.08 -0.02 10.26
N MET A 21 -6.43 -0.73 11.17
CA MET A 21 -7.12 -1.39 12.31
C MET A 21 -7.45 -0.44 13.47
N ALA A 22 -6.76 0.70 13.59
CA ALA A 22 -7.00 1.65 14.67
C ALA A 22 -8.36 2.38 14.56
N LEU A 23 -8.95 2.44 13.36
CA LEU A 23 -10.25 3.10 13.14
C LEU A 23 -11.47 2.24 13.49
N LEU A 24 -11.31 0.94 13.77
CA LEU A 24 -12.39 0.05 14.23
C LEU A 24 -12.37 -0.25 15.74
N HIS A 25 -11.40 0.23 16.51
CA HIS A 25 -11.30 -0.02 17.96
C HIS A 25 -11.48 1.22 18.86
N ALA A 26 -11.72 2.41 18.28
CA ALA A 26 -11.80 3.68 19.03
C ALA A 26 -13.18 4.00 19.64
N ALA A 27 -14.04 3.01 19.91
CA ALA A 27 -15.36 3.23 20.51
C ALA A 27 -15.68 2.25 21.66
N ALA A 28 -14.68 1.83 22.43
CA ALA A 28 -14.92 1.25 23.75
C ALA A 28 -14.95 2.39 24.79
N PRO A 29 -16.11 2.76 25.37
CA PRO A 29 -16.10 3.63 26.54
C PRO A 29 -15.43 2.87 27.69
N CYS A 30 -14.32 3.42 28.19
CA CYS A 30 -13.77 3.07 29.50
C CYS A 30 -14.86 3.36 30.55
N VAL A 31 -15.61 2.34 30.94
CA VAL A 31 -16.39 2.37 32.17
C VAL A 31 -15.37 2.25 33.30
N ALA A 32 -15.00 3.40 33.85
CA ALA A 32 -14.24 3.47 35.09
C ALA A 32 -14.99 2.68 36.16
N SER A 33 -14.36 1.60 36.62
CA SER A 33 -14.82 0.80 37.74
C SER A 33 -14.57 1.62 39.00
N GLU A 34 -15.61 2.31 39.48
CA GLU A 34 -15.62 2.92 40.80
C GLU A 34 -15.65 1.77 41.83
N GLU A 35 -14.47 1.33 42.25
CA GLU A 35 -14.29 0.52 43.46
C GLU A 35 -14.72 1.37 44.66
N ALA A 36 -16.02 1.31 44.95
CA ALA A 36 -16.58 1.82 46.18
C ALA A 36 -16.18 0.90 47.34
N ASP A 37 -15.22 1.41 48.09
CA ASP A 37 -14.81 1.08 49.46
C ASP A 37 -15.92 0.41 50.30
N GLN A 38 -15.75 -0.88 50.51
CA GLN A 38 -16.63 -1.75 51.27
C GLN A 38 -16.15 -1.77 52.73
N GLY A 39 -16.66 -0.84 53.53
CA GLY A 39 -16.16 -0.66 54.89
C GLY A 39 -17.14 -0.02 55.87
N ARG A 40 -18.24 -0.70 56.21
CA ARG A 40 -18.78 -0.68 57.59
C ARG A 40 -19.93 -1.65 57.77
N GLY A 41 -19.72 -2.62 58.66
CA GLY A 41 -20.77 -3.43 59.25
C GLY A 41 -21.73 -2.55 60.04
N GLY A 42 -23.01 -2.69 59.74
CA GLY A 42 -24.13 -2.17 60.51
C GLY A 42 -25.20 -3.26 60.57
N GLU A 43 -25.57 -3.63 61.78
CA GLU A 43 -26.53 -4.68 62.11
C GLU A 43 -27.89 -4.45 61.43
N VAL A 44 -28.39 -5.49 60.77
CA VAL A 44 -29.69 -5.50 60.10
C VAL A 44 -30.80 -5.65 61.14
N GLN A 45 -31.43 -4.52 61.49
CA GLN A 45 -32.78 -4.52 62.04
C GLN A 45 -33.78 -4.68 60.89
N GLY A 46 -34.78 -5.53 61.09
CA GLY A 46 -35.75 -5.96 60.08
C GLY A 46 -36.46 -4.81 59.36
N GLU A 47 -36.01 -4.53 58.14
CA GLU A 47 -36.63 -3.60 57.22
C GLU A 47 -37.80 -4.30 56.52
N VAL A 48 -39.00 -3.81 56.82
CA VAL A 48 -40.26 -4.29 56.26
C VAL A 48 -40.22 -4.12 54.75
N ALA A 49 -40.28 -5.25 54.02
CA ALA A 49 -40.24 -5.30 52.57
C ALA A 49 -41.38 -4.48 51.95
N THR A 50 -41.08 -3.23 51.61
CA THR A 50 -41.98 -2.37 50.84
C THR A 50 -42.08 -2.97 49.43
N PRO A 51 -43.29 -3.18 48.88
CA PRO A 51 -43.43 -3.78 47.55
C PRO A 51 -42.70 -2.91 46.52
N ALA A 52 -41.68 -3.48 45.89
CA ALA A 52 -40.86 -2.78 44.92
C ALA A 52 -41.74 -2.23 43.79
N MET A 53 -41.71 -0.91 43.58
CA MET A 53 -42.38 -0.31 42.43
C MET A 53 -41.89 -0.96 41.14
N PRO A 54 -42.78 -1.21 40.16
CA PRO A 54 -42.37 -1.80 38.88
C PRO A 54 -41.28 -0.93 38.23
N PRO A 55 -40.23 -1.53 37.65
CA PRO A 55 -39.13 -0.79 37.04
C PRO A 55 -39.65 0.12 35.93
N THR A 56 -39.12 1.34 35.86
CA THR A 56 -39.52 2.32 34.85
C THR A 56 -39.21 1.78 33.44
N PRO A 57 -39.94 2.22 32.39
CA PRO A 57 -39.68 1.80 31.01
C PRO A 57 -38.21 1.96 30.60
N ARG A 58 -37.57 3.06 31.01
CA ARG A 58 -36.15 3.31 30.76
C ARG A 58 -35.23 2.25 31.38
N VAL A 59 -35.47 1.87 32.65
CA VAL A 59 -34.68 0.83 33.33
C VAL A 59 -34.86 -0.53 32.63
N ARG A 60 -36.09 -0.87 32.23
CA ARG A 60 -36.35 -2.11 31.47
C ARG A 60 -35.67 -2.11 30.10
N ALA A 61 -35.74 -0.99 29.37
CA ALA A 61 -35.09 -0.85 28.07
C ALA A 61 -33.56 -0.96 28.20
N GLN A 62 -32.97 -0.37 29.24
CA GLN A 62 -31.55 -0.48 29.54
C GLN A 62 -31.12 -1.92 29.86
N ALA A 63 -31.92 -2.65 30.65
CA ALA A 63 -31.67 -4.06 30.93
C ALA A 63 -31.70 -4.91 29.64
N ARG A 64 -32.72 -4.72 28.79
CA ARG A 64 -32.81 -5.41 27.48
C ARG A 64 -31.64 -5.08 26.56
N PHE A 65 -31.22 -3.82 26.52
CA PHE A 65 -30.04 -3.41 25.75
C PHE A 65 -28.76 -4.10 26.26
N ALA A 66 -28.57 -4.18 27.58
CA ALA A 66 -27.42 -4.85 28.18
C ALA A 66 -27.42 -6.37 27.91
N GLU A 67 -28.57 -7.02 27.99
CA GLU A 67 -28.74 -8.43 27.60
C GLU A 67 -28.40 -8.65 26.12
N ALA A 68 -28.83 -7.75 25.23
CA ALA A 68 -28.51 -7.82 23.80
C ALA A 68 -26.99 -7.68 23.52
N GLU A 69 -26.30 -6.76 24.22
CA GLU A 69 -24.85 -6.63 24.12
C GLU A 69 -24.12 -7.89 24.64
N GLN A 70 -24.61 -8.51 25.72
CA GLN A 70 -24.07 -9.79 26.20
C GLN A 70 -24.29 -10.92 25.18
N ALA A 71 -25.48 -11.01 24.58
CA ALA A 71 -25.76 -11.98 23.53
C ALA A 71 -24.84 -11.78 22.32
N ALA A 72 -24.64 -10.54 21.87
CA ALA A 72 -23.70 -10.21 20.79
C ALA A 72 -22.25 -10.59 21.13
N ALA A 73 -21.80 -10.33 22.37
CA ALA A 73 -20.46 -10.69 22.84
C ALA A 73 -20.21 -12.22 22.88
N GLN A 74 -21.29 -13.00 22.93
CA GLN A 74 -21.30 -14.46 22.89
C GLN A 74 -21.62 -15.00 21.48
N PHE A 75 -21.60 -14.16 20.45
CA PHE A 75 -21.94 -14.49 19.05
C PHE A 75 -23.38 -15.00 18.85
N ARG A 76 -24.29 -14.74 19.80
CA ARG A 76 -25.74 -15.04 19.68
C ARG A 76 -26.47 -13.92 18.95
N PHE A 77 -26.10 -13.66 17.70
CA PHE A 77 -26.52 -12.46 16.97
C PHE A 77 -28.02 -12.36 16.69
N ALA A 78 -28.71 -13.47 16.45
CA ALA A 78 -30.17 -13.46 16.27
C ALA A 78 -30.90 -12.97 17.53
N GLU A 79 -30.47 -13.44 18.71
CA GLU A 79 -31.00 -13.01 20.01
C GLU A 79 -30.64 -11.54 20.29
N ALA A 80 -29.40 -11.15 20.00
CA ALA A 80 -28.96 -9.76 20.14
C ALA A 80 -29.82 -8.80 19.29
N LEU A 81 -30.08 -9.16 18.02
CA LEU A 81 -30.94 -8.38 17.13
C LEU A 81 -32.37 -8.21 17.70
N GLY A 82 -32.94 -9.29 18.24
CA GLY A 82 -34.22 -9.25 18.95
C GLY A 82 -34.18 -8.30 20.15
N GLY A 83 -33.18 -8.45 21.02
CA GLY A 83 -33.00 -7.63 22.22
C GLY A 83 -32.82 -6.13 21.93
N TYR A 84 -32.06 -5.77 20.88
CA TYR A 84 -31.93 -4.36 20.48
C TYR A 84 -33.26 -3.77 19.98
N ARG A 85 -34.04 -4.52 19.18
CA ARG A 85 -35.35 -4.08 18.71
C ARG A 85 -36.34 -3.93 19.86
N GLU A 86 -36.35 -4.86 20.81
CA GLU A 86 -37.16 -4.77 22.02
C GLU A 86 -36.79 -3.56 22.88
N ALA A 87 -35.50 -3.33 23.12
CA ALA A 87 -35.04 -2.17 23.89
C ALA A 87 -35.51 -0.85 23.24
N LEU A 88 -35.44 -0.75 21.91
CA LEU A 88 -35.93 0.40 21.15
C LEU A 88 -37.46 0.55 21.19
N ALA A 89 -38.20 -0.57 21.22
CA ALA A 89 -39.65 -0.54 21.35
C ALA A 89 -40.11 -0.07 22.74
N ILE A 90 -39.33 -0.34 23.79
CA ILE A 90 -39.65 0.08 25.16
C ILE A 90 -39.35 1.58 25.37
N ASP A 91 -38.17 2.07 24.96
CA ASP A 91 -37.80 3.48 25.08
C ASP A 91 -36.89 3.93 23.92
N ALA A 92 -37.50 4.43 22.84
CA ALA A 92 -36.80 4.96 21.68
C ALA A 92 -36.05 6.29 21.95
N SER A 93 -36.29 6.93 23.10
CA SER A 93 -35.65 8.18 23.53
C SER A 93 -34.44 7.95 24.45
N ALA A 94 -34.18 6.70 24.84
CA ALA A 94 -33.09 6.36 25.73
C ALA A 94 -31.72 6.75 25.13
N PRO A 95 -30.71 7.10 25.96
CA PRO A 95 -29.39 7.49 25.48
C PRO A 95 -28.71 6.45 24.56
N PHE A 96 -28.98 5.16 24.76
CA PHE A 96 -28.44 4.06 23.94
C PHE A 96 -29.19 3.84 22.63
N ALA A 97 -30.34 4.49 22.39
CA ALA A 97 -31.19 4.21 21.22
C ALA A 97 -30.45 4.42 19.88
N ARG A 98 -29.58 5.43 19.80
CA ARG A 98 -28.76 5.66 18.59
C ARG A 98 -27.84 4.48 18.29
N LEU A 99 -27.16 3.97 19.32
CA LEU A 99 -26.27 2.81 19.20
C LEU A 99 -27.06 1.55 18.84
N ALA A 100 -28.17 1.29 19.53
CA ALA A 100 -29.04 0.15 19.24
C ALA A 100 -29.53 0.14 17.79
N ARG A 101 -29.95 1.28 17.22
CA ARG A 101 -30.35 1.37 15.80
C ARG A 101 -29.19 1.04 14.86
N SER A 102 -27.98 1.51 15.17
CA SER A 102 -26.77 1.17 14.41
C SER A 102 -26.46 -0.33 14.48
N ARG A 103 -26.63 -0.96 15.65
CA ARG A 103 -26.44 -2.41 15.81
C ARG A 103 -27.48 -3.22 15.05
N VAL A 104 -28.75 -2.80 15.09
CA VAL A 104 -29.83 -3.42 14.31
C VAL A 104 -29.51 -3.37 12.82
N ALA A 105 -29.20 -2.17 12.29
CA ALA A 105 -28.87 -2.02 10.87
C ALA A 105 -27.64 -2.85 10.46
N PHE A 106 -26.61 -2.90 11.32
CA PHE A 106 -25.45 -3.74 11.09
C PHE A 106 -25.81 -5.23 11.02
N LEU A 107 -26.54 -5.75 12.03
CA LEU A 107 -26.91 -7.16 12.08
C LEU A 107 -27.84 -7.54 10.93
N GLU A 108 -28.80 -6.68 10.57
CA GLU A 108 -29.68 -6.92 9.42
C GLU A 108 -28.90 -7.02 8.11
N ALA A 109 -27.87 -6.18 7.91
CA ALA A 109 -27.01 -6.23 6.73
C ALA A 109 -26.13 -7.49 6.66
N HIS A 110 -25.94 -8.21 7.79
CA HIS A 110 -25.11 -9.41 7.90
C HIS A 110 -25.90 -10.67 8.24
N ALA A 111 -27.24 -10.61 8.16
CA ALA A 111 -28.13 -11.71 8.52
C ALA A 111 -28.20 -12.82 7.43
N GLU A 112 -27.16 -12.98 6.62
CA GLU A 112 -27.06 -13.90 5.47
C GLU A 112 -27.39 -15.35 5.86
N GLY A 113 -28.69 -15.69 5.88
CA GLY A 113 -29.21 -16.95 6.41
C GLY A 113 -29.46 -16.89 7.92
N ASP A 114 -28.53 -17.42 8.72
CA ASP A 114 -28.75 -17.79 10.12
C ASP A 114 -27.72 -17.20 11.10
N PHE A 115 -26.98 -16.17 10.67
CA PHE A 115 -25.82 -15.60 11.40
C PHE A 115 -24.68 -16.59 11.68
N GLY A 116 -24.74 -17.84 11.21
CA GLY A 116 -23.67 -18.82 11.33
C GLY A 116 -22.36 -18.31 10.73
N PRO A 117 -22.34 -17.83 9.47
CA PRO A 117 -21.17 -17.23 8.84
C PRO A 117 -20.60 -16.04 9.64
N LEU A 118 -21.47 -15.16 10.15
CA LEU A 118 -21.03 -13.99 10.93
C LEU A 118 -20.40 -14.42 12.26
N SER A 119 -20.99 -15.39 12.94
CA SER A 119 -20.48 -15.95 14.20
C SER A 119 -19.09 -16.55 14.02
N HIS A 120 -18.89 -17.30 12.93
CA HIS A 120 -17.60 -17.87 12.61
C HIS A 120 -16.56 -16.80 12.27
N LEU A 121 -16.93 -15.80 11.44
CA LEU A 121 -16.06 -14.68 11.09
C LEU A 121 -15.61 -13.89 12.33
N GLU A 122 -16.53 -13.56 13.24
CA GLU A 122 -16.23 -12.81 14.46
C GLU A 122 -15.37 -13.61 15.45
N ALA A 123 -15.56 -14.94 15.51
CA ALA A 123 -14.67 -15.80 16.28
C ALA A 123 -13.22 -15.76 15.75
N LEU A 124 -13.03 -15.76 14.42
CA LEU A 124 -11.71 -15.63 13.80
C LEU A 124 -11.11 -14.23 13.94
N ARG A 125 -11.93 -13.17 13.91
CA ARG A 125 -11.46 -11.80 14.20
C ARG A 125 -10.93 -11.67 15.63
N ARG A 126 -11.58 -12.34 16.58
CA ARG A 126 -11.18 -12.34 18.00
C ARG A 126 -9.89 -13.13 18.25
N ASP A 127 -9.69 -14.22 17.52
CA ASP A 127 -8.48 -15.04 17.59
C ASP A 127 -7.88 -15.24 16.18
N PRO A 128 -7.22 -14.19 15.64
CA PRO A 128 -6.78 -14.25 14.26
C PRO A 128 -5.58 -15.19 14.09
N GLY A 129 -4.91 -15.58 15.19
CA GLY A 129 -3.83 -16.57 15.21
C GLY A 129 -4.24 -17.92 14.62
N ARG A 130 -5.54 -18.26 14.67
CA ARG A 130 -6.11 -19.47 14.06
C ARG A 130 -5.89 -19.59 12.56
N LEU A 131 -5.82 -18.45 11.84
CA LEU A 131 -5.51 -18.42 10.41
C LEU A 131 -4.00 -18.36 10.12
N GLY A 132 -3.15 -18.52 11.14
CA GLY A 132 -1.69 -18.60 10.98
C GLY A 132 -1.20 -19.96 10.47
N ASP A 133 -2.05 -20.98 10.48
CA ASP A 133 -1.77 -22.30 9.90
C ASP A 133 -2.35 -22.41 8.48
N ALA A 134 -1.60 -23.03 7.57
CA ALA A 134 -1.98 -23.18 6.17
C ALA A 134 -3.23 -24.07 6.01
N ALA A 135 -3.33 -25.15 6.78
CA ALA A 135 -4.49 -26.04 6.69
C ALA A 135 -5.75 -25.38 7.25
N ALA A 136 -5.62 -24.60 8.33
CA ALA A 136 -6.72 -23.79 8.86
C ALA A 136 -7.20 -22.73 7.85
N ALA A 137 -6.29 -22.00 7.21
CA ALA A 137 -6.64 -21.01 6.19
C ALA A 137 -7.32 -21.65 4.96
N GLU A 138 -6.84 -22.81 4.51
CA GLU A 138 -7.48 -23.56 3.41
C GLU A 138 -8.85 -24.12 3.79
N GLY A 139 -9.01 -24.58 5.04
CA GLY A 139 -10.31 -24.99 5.60
C GLY A 139 -11.30 -23.83 5.60
N PHE A 140 -10.88 -22.69 6.12
CA PHE A 140 -11.69 -21.47 6.12
C PHE A 140 -12.02 -20.99 4.69
N GLY A 141 -11.08 -21.08 3.75
CA GLY A 141 -11.34 -20.77 2.34
C GLY A 141 -12.44 -21.62 1.72
N ARG A 142 -12.48 -22.93 2.01
CA ARG A 142 -13.57 -23.82 1.57
C ARG A 142 -14.91 -23.46 2.21
N GLU A 143 -14.90 -23.09 3.48
CA GLU A 143 -16.10 -22.65 4.21
C GLU A 143 -16.66 -21.35 3.62
N VAL A 144 -15.80 -20.34 3.41
CA VAL A 144 -16.17 -19.05 2.81
C VAL A 144 -16.72 -19.21 1.39
N ALA A 145 -16.25 -20.18 0.63
CA ALA A 145 -16.82 -20.50 -0.68
C ALA A 145 -18.27 -20.99 -0.61
N GLY A 146 -18.67 -21.59 0.52
CA GLY A 146 -20.05 -22.04 0.79
C GLY A 146 -20.95 -20.96 1.41
N PHE A 147 -20.40 -19.81 1.83
CA PHE A 147 -21.22 -18.73 2.41
C PHE A 147 -22.21 -18.16 1.38
N PRO A 148 -23.44 -17.80 1.80
CA PRO A 148 -24.38 -17.08 0.95
C PRO A 148 -23.76 -15.79 0.38
N PRO A 149 -24.25 -15.29 -0.77
CA PRO A 149 -23.82 -14.00 -1.28
C PRO A 149 -24.24 -12.87 -0.34
N GLY A 150 -23.26 -12.08 0.11
CA GLY A 150 -23.48 -10.88 0.91
C GLY A 150 -22.21 -10.30 1.52
N GLN A 151 -22.38 -9.38 2.47
CA GLN A 151 -21.29 -8.66 3.13
C GLN A 151 -20.40 -9.58 3.97
N VAL A 152 -20.95 -10.57 4.68
CA VAL A 152 -20.19 -11.49 5.53
C VAL A 152 -19.20 -12.28 4.67
N ARG A 153 -19.63 -12.76 3.50
CA ARG A 153 -18.73 -13.46 2.56
C ARG A 153 -17.59 -12.56 2.08
N VAL A 154 -17.87 -11.31 1.71
CA VAL A 154 -16.86 -10.33 1.30
C VAL A 154 -15.86 -10.09 2.43
N GLU A 155 -16.34 -9.86 3.65
CA GLU A 155 -15.50 -9.61 4.81
C GLU A 155 -14.65 -10.81 5.22
N ALA A 156 -15.20 -12.02 5.10
CA ALA A 156 -14.49 -13.26 5.34
C ALA A 156 -13.38 -13.50 4.31
N ARG A 157 -13.64 -13.21 3.03
CA ARG A 157 -12.59 -13.25 1.99
C ARG A 157 -11.49 -12.23 2.26
N LEU A 158 -11.82 -11.01 2.69
CA LEU A 158 -10.82 -10.01 3.05
C LEU A 158 -9.95 -10.45 4.23
N LEU A 159 -10.54 -11.07 5.27
CA LEU A 159 -9.80 -11.64 6.39
C LEU A 159 -8.87 -12.78 5.95
N LEU A 160 -9.37 -13.66 5.07
CA LEU A 160 -8.58 -14.76 4.51
C LEU A 160 -7.41 -14.23 3.67
N ALA A 161 -7.64 -13.26 2.79
CA ALA A 161 -6.59 -12.62 1.99
C ALA A 161 -5.52 -11.99 2.88
N ASP A 162 -5.92 -11.35 3.99
CA ASP A 162 -4.98 -10.78 4.96
C ASP A 162 -4.09 -11.84 5.62
N ALA A 163 -4.68 -12.96 6.04
CA ALA A 163 -3.93 -14.07 6.60
C ALA A 163 -2.97 -14.69 5.57
N LEU A 164 -3.44 -14.92 4.33
CA LEU A 164 -2.63 -15.47 3.25
C LEU A 164 -1.42 -14.58 2.94
N GLU A 165 -1.63 -13.27 2.83
CA GLU A 165 -0.56 -12.32 2.50
C GLU A 165 0.44 -12.15 3.65
N HIS A 166 -0.04 -11.79 4.84
CA HIS A 166 0.84 -11.31 5.92
C HIS A 166 1.32 -12.39 6.88
N ARG A 167 0.55 -13.47 7.08
CA ARG A 167 0.91 -14.55 8.02
C ARG A 167 1.58 -15.70 7.30
N LEU A 168 1.02 -16.10 6.16
CA LEU A 168 1.48 -17.26 5.40
C LEU A 168 2.45 -16.89 4.25
N GLY A 169 2.52 -15.62 3.86
CA GLY A 169 3.37 -15.17 2.75
C GLY A 169 2.94 -15.71 1.38
N ARG A 170 1.68 -16.16 1.24
CA ARG A 170 1.08 -16.74 0.03
C ARG A 170 0.37 -15.65 -0.78
N ALA A 171 1.12 -14.66 -1.23
CA ALA A 171 0.55 -13.49 -1.91
C ALA A 171 -0.20 -13.81 -3.23
N ASP A 172 0.13 -14.89 -3.94
CA ASP A 172 -0.63 -15.30 -5.14
C ASP A 172 -2.07 -15.71 -4.79
N GLN A 173 -2.23 -16.52 -3.75
CA GLN A 173 -3.55 -16.92 -3.28
C GLN A 173 -4.32 -15.74 -2.66
N ALA A 174 -3.62 -14.81 -2.01
CA ALA A 174 -4.24 -13.58 -1.54
C ALA A 174 -4.80 -12.75 -2.71
N LEU A 175 -4.06 -12.65 -3.84
CA LEU A 175 -4.54 -11.97 -5.05
C LEU A 175 -5.81 -12.64 -5.61
N GLU A 176 -5.82 -13.95 -5.76
CA GLU A 176 -7.01 -14.70 -6.22
C GLU A 176 -8.24 -14.41 -5.36
N VAL A 177 -8.07 -14.37 -4.03
CA VAL A 177 -9.16 -14.06 -3.10
C VAL A 177 -9.60 -12.59 -3.19
N LEU A 178 -8.66 -11.65 -3.35
CA LEU A 178 -8.97 -10.22 -3.50
C LEU A 178 -9.67 -9.92 -4.83
N GLU A 179 -9.28 -10.57 -5.92
CA GLU A 179 -9.96 -10.49 -7.22
C GLU A 179 -11.41 -10.99 -7.10
N ALA A 180 -11.62 -12.11 -6.40
CA ALA A 180 -12.97 -12.60 -6.10
C ALA A 180 -13.79 -11.64 -5.22
N VAL A 181 -13.16 -10.74 -4.45
CA VAL A 181 -13.86 -9.66 -3.73
C VAL A 181 -14.22 -8.50 -4.65
N LEU A 182 -13.33 -8.14 -5.58
CA LEU A 182 -13.60 -7.08 -6.57
C LEU A 182 -14.78 -7.42 -7.48
N ASP A 183 -14.89 -8.70 -7.85
CA ASP A 183 -15.97 -9.22 -8.70
C ASP A 183 -17.27 -9.51 -7.95
N ASP A 184 -17.27 -9.50 -6.61
CA ASP A 184 -18.48 -9.76 -5.83
C ASP A 184 -19.45 -8.56 -5.88
N PRO A 185 -20.71 -8.76 -6.32
CA PRO A 185 -21.69 -7.67 -6.38
C PRO A 185 -22.07 -7.12 -5.00
N ALA A 186 -21.84 -7.88 -3.92
CA ALA A 186 -22.10 -7.42 -2.56
C ALA A 186 -21.03 -6.44 -2.04
N THR A 187 -19.90 -6.29 -2.73
CA THR A 187 -18.81 -5.37 -2.34
C THR A 187 -19.21 -3.92 -2.64
N ASP A 188 -19.30 -3.10 -1.58
CA ASP A 188 -19.55 -1.67 -1.72
C ASP A 188 -18.38 -0.92 -2.39
N ALA A 189 -18.64 0.29 -2.89
CA ALA A 189 -17.67 1.07 -3.66
C ALA A 189 -16.38 1.36 -2.87
N LEU A 190 -16.48 1.63 -1.56
CA LEU A 190 -15.32 1.93 -0.72
C LEU A 190 -14.48 0.66 -0.51
N LYS A 191 -15.11 -0.46 -0.13
CA LYS A 191 -14.42 -1.76 0.01
C LYS A 191 -13.76 -2.17 -1.31
N ARG A 192 -14.42 -1.95 -2.46
CA ARG A 192 -13.85 -2.25 -3.78
C ARG A 192 -12.60 -1.42 -4.07
N ALA A 193 -12.63 -0.11 -3.77
CA ALA A 193 -11.49 0.77 -3.94
C ALA A 193 -10.30 0.40 -3.04
N LEU A 194 -10.56 0.07 -1.77
CA LEU A 194 -9.54 -0.40 -0.82
C LEU A 194 -8.94 -1.73 -1.26
N THR A 195 -9.77 -2.67 -1.71
CA THR A 195 -9.35 -3.98 -2.21
C THR A 195 -8.47 -3.83 -3.44
N LEU A 196 -8.84 -2.98 -4.40
CA LEU A 196 -8.04 -2.69 -5.59
C LEU A 196 -6.69 -2.06 -5.22
N GLY A 197 -6.68 -1.15 -4.24
CA GLY A 197 -5.45 -0.61 -3.66
C GLY A 197 -4.51 -1.69 -3.16
N ARG A 198 -5.04 -2.69 -2.43
CA ARG A 198 -4.27 -3.82 -1.90
C ARG A 198 -3.72 -4.73 -3.01
N VAL A 199 -4.52 -5.05 -4.03
CA VAL A 199 -4.08 -5.82 -5.21
C VAL A 199 -2.90 -5.11 -5.89
N VAL A 200 -3.02 -3.80 -6.13
CA VAL A 200 -1.95 -2.97 -6.70
C VAL A 200 -0.71 -2.97 -5.82
N GLU A 201 -0.85 -2.85 -4.49
CA GLU A 201 0.27 -2.88 -3.56
C GLU A 201 1.02 -4.21 -3.59
N ILE A 202 0.30 -5.34 -3.61
CA ILE A 202 0.89 -6.68 -3.72
C ILE A 202 1.72 -6.79 -5.01
N HIS A 203 1.17 -6.42 -6.17
CA HIS A 203 1.90 -6.43 -7.44
C HIS A 203 3.12 -5.49 -7.43
N ARG A 204 2.99 -4.27 -6.89
CA ARG A 204 4.11 -3.32 -6.75
C ARG A 204 5.21 -3.87 -5.85
N SER A 205 4.86 -4.53 -4.74
CA SER A 205 5.83 -5.12 -3.81
C SER A 205 6.68 -6.22 -4.47
N ARG A 206 6.12 -6.89 -5.49
CA ARG A 206 6.76 -7.91 -6.32
C ARG A 206 7.53 -7.34 -7.52
N GLY A 207 7.41 -6.04 -7.77
CA GLY A 207 7.99 -5.38 -8.94
C GLY A 207 7.21 -5.59 -10.24
N ASP A 208 5.99 -6.14 -10.17
CA ASP A 208 5.14 -6.40 -11.33
C ASP A 208 4.21 -5.22 -11.61
N LEU A 209 4.76 -4.15 -12.17
CA LEU A 209 4.00 -2.92 -12.45
C LEU A 209 3.02 -3.09 -13.61
N GLU A 210 3.26 -4.02 -14.53
CA GLU A 210 2.33 -4.30 -15.62
C GLU A 210 1.08 -5.01 -15.10
N ALA A 211 1.22 -6.00 -14.20
CA ALA A 211 0.05 -6.60 -13.54
C ALA A 211 -0.70 -5.59 -12.67
N ALA A 212 0.00 -4.73 -11.92
CA ALA A 212 -0.63 -3.63 -11.18
C ALA A 212 -1.46 -2.72 -12.10
N ARG A 213 -0.92 -2.38 -13.27
CA ARG A 213 -1.60 -1.57 -14.28
C ARG A 213 -2.79 -2.31 -14.91
N ALA A 214 -2.64 -3.60 -15.19
CA ALA A 214 -3.72 -4.43 -15.72
C ALA A 214 -4.89 -4.51 -14.73
N ALA A 215 -4.62 -4.71 -13.44
CA ALA A 215 -5.62 -4.75 -12.39
C ALA A 215 -6.47 -3.47 -12.34
N VAL A 216 -5.85 -2.28 -12.37
CA VAL A 216 -6.63 -1.03 -12.36
C VAL A 216 -7.44 -0.84 -13.65
N LYS A 217 -6.90 -1.25 -14.81
CA LYS A 217 -7.63 -1.19 -16.09
C LYS A 217 -8.84 -2.13 -16.14
N GLN A 218 -8.77 -3.27 -15.46
CA GLN A 218 -9.87 -4.24 -15.39
C GLN A 218 -11.06 -3.69 -14.57
N HIS A 219 -10.80 -2.75 -13.65
CA HIS A 219 -11.81 -2.15 -12.78
C HIS A 219 -11.91 -0.62 -12.96
N PRO A 220 -12.33 -0.14 -14.15
CA PRO A 220 -12.38 1.28 -14.45
C PRO A 220 -13.36 2.02 -13.52
N GLY A 221 -12.98 3.23 -13.09
CA GLY A 221 -13.82 4.09 -12.27
C GLY A 221 -13.88 3.73 -10.78
N VAL A 222 -13.33 2.60 -10.35
CA VAL A 222 -13.29 2.21 -8.92
C VAL A 222 -12.37 3.14 -8.12
N ALA A 223 -11.18 3.45 -8.65
CA ALA A 223 -10.19 4.30 -7.98
C ALA A 223 -9.37 5.12 -9.01
N PRO A 224 -9.92 6.21 -9.58
CA PRO A 224 -9.25 6.97 -10.65
C PRO A 224 -7.92 7.59 -10.21
N ALA A 225 -7.80 7.98 -8.93
CA ALA A 225 -6.55 8.48 -8.38
C ALA A 225 -5.44 7.41 -8.36
N LEU A 226 -5.81 6.17 -8.04
CA LEU A 226 -4.90 5.02 -8.04
C LEU A 226 -4.45 4.68 -9.46
N GLU A 227 -5.36 4.75 -10.44
CA GLU A 227 -5.02 4.55 -11.85
C GLU A 227 -3.93 5.52 -12.32
N ALA A 228 -4.12 6.82 -12.07
CA ALA A 228 -3.15 7.84 -12.41
C ALA A 228 -1.81 7.64 -11.69
N GLU A 229 -1.81 7.15 -10.44
CA GLU A 229 -0.60 6.80 -9.73
C GLU A 229 0.14 5.61 -10.38
N VAL A 230 -0.57 4.50 -10.61
CA VAL A 230 0.03 3.28 -11.18
C VAL A 230 0.59 3.54 -12.59
N VAL A 231 -0.13 4.29 -13.42
CA VAL A 231 0.36 4.67 -14.76
C VAL A 231 1.63 5.51 -14.69
N ARG A 232 1.71 6.47 -13.75
CA ARG A 232 2.93 7.27 -13.54
C ARG A 232 4.09 6.39 -13.10
N VAL A 233 3.89 5.53 -12.10
CA VAL A 233 4.93 4.63 -11.59
C VAL A 233 5.40 3.65 -12.68
N ALA A 234 4.48 3.07 -13.47
CA ALA A 234 4.82 2.18 -14.58
C ALA A 234 5.63 2.91 -15.66
N ARG A 235 5.20 4.12 -16.05
CA ARG A 235 5.91 4.96 -17.04
C ARG A 235 7.32 5.31 -16.57
N ARG A 236 7.46 5.63 -15.29
CA ARG A 236 8.76 5.92 -14.68
C ARG A 236 9.70 4.72 -14.76
N GLU A 237 9.23 3.53 -14.42
CA GLU A 237 10.03 2.31 -14.53
C GLU A 237 10.44 2.05 -15.99
N THR A 238 9.54 2.24 -16.96
CA THR A 238 9.88 2.09 -18.39
C THR A 238 10.93 3.11 -18.82
N LEU A 239 10.79 4.38 -18.41
CA LEU A 239 11.77 5.43 -18.69
C LEU A 239 13.13 5.12 -18.06
N ARG A 240 13.16 4.54 -16.85
CA ARG A 240 14.39 4.10 -16.20
C ARG A 240 15.11 3.02 -17.02
N TRP A 241 14.37 2.00 -17.48
CA TRP A 241 14.93 0.96 -18.34
C TRP A 241 15.43 1.51 -19.66
N VAL A 242 14.65 2.36 -20.33
CA VAL A 242 15.04 3.02 -21.59
C VAL A 242 16.28 3.88 -21.39
N ALA A 243 16.32 4.70 -20.34
CA ALA A 243 17.47 5.53 -20.01
C ALA A 243 18.72 4.67 -19.75
N GLY A 244 18.58 3.58 -19.00
CA GLY A 244 19.66 2.61 -18.76
C GLY A 244 20.16 1.96 -20.06
N ALA A 245 19.25 1.56 -20.95
CA ALA A 245 19.59 0.97 -22.24
C ALA A 245 20.31 1.96 -23.17
N VAL A 246 19.86 3.21 -23.22
CA VAL A 246 20.51 4.29 -23.99
C VAL A 246 21.93 4.52 -23.48
N LEU A 247 22.12 4.65 -22.16
CA LEU A 247 23.46 4.81 -21.59
C LEU A 247 24.35 3.59 -21.82
N GLY A 248 23.79 2.38 -21.70
CA GLY A 248 24.48 1.13 -22.01
C GLY A 248 24.96 1.08 -23.46
N LEU A 249 24.12 1.49 -24.42
CA LEU A 249 24.47 1.54 -25.84
C LEU A 249 25.56 2.58 -26.12
N VAL A 250 25.47 3.77 -25.52
CA VAL A 250 26.53 4.80 -25.63
C VAL A 250 27.85 4.28 -25.06
N ALA A 251 27.82 3.62 -23.90
CA ALA A 251 29.00 3.04 -23.28
C ALA A 251 29.62 1.92 -24.13
N LEU A 252 28.80 1.00 -24.67
CA LEU A 252 29.26 -0.08 -25.55
C LEU A 252 29.86 0.47 -26.85
N ALA A 253 29.25 1.49 -27.45
CA ALA A 253 29.78 2.15 -28.64
C ALA A 253 31.15 2.79 -28.37
N ALA A 254 31.29 3.47 -27.22
CA ALA A 254 32.56 4.07 -26.80
C ALA A 254 33.64 3.01 -26.58
N LEU A 255 33.31 1.91 -25.88
CA LEU A 255 34.23 0.81 -25.64
C LEU A 255 34.65 0.11 -26.94
N GLY A 256 33.71 -0.11 -27.86
CA GLY A 256 33.98 -0.66 -29.19
C GLY A 256 34.90 0.24 -30.01
N ALA A 257 34.71 1.57 -29.93
CA ALA A 257 35.62 2.54 -30.53
C ALA A 257 37.03 2.46 -29.94
N LEU A 258 37.15 2.43 -28.61
CA LEU A 258 38.44 2.30 -27.92
C LEU A 258 39.14 0.98 -28.28
N ALA A 259 38.39 -0.12 -28.37
CA ALA A 259 38.92 -1.43 -28.74
C ALA A 259 39.53 -1.43 -30.15
N LYS A 260 38.89 -0.74 -31.10
CA LYS A 260 39.38 -0.60 -32.49
C LYS A 260 40.51 0.42 -32.66
N ALA A 261 40.60 1.40 -31.77
CA ALA A 261 41.67 2.39 -31.81
C ALA A 261 43.04 1.73 -31.56
N LYS A 262 43.99 1.93 -32.49
CA LYS A 262 45.39 1.53 -32.31
C LYS A 262 45.98 2.20 -31.05
N ALA A 263 46.97 1.57 -30.43
CA ALA A 263 47.57 2.09 -29.19
C ALA A 263 48.07 3.55 -29.32
N ALA A 264 48.67 3.92 -30.46
CA ALA A 264 49.12 5.28 -30.73
C ALA A 264 47.98 6.30 -30.89
N THR A 265 46.80 5.89 -31.38
CA THR A 265 45.63 6.78 -31.51
C THR A 265 44.81 6.84 -30.23
N ARG A 266 44.99 5.91 -29.28
CA ARG A 266 44.34 5.97 -27.96
C ARG A 266 44.83 7.15 -27.11
N GLU A 267 46.13 7.41 -27.06
CA GLU A 267 46.64 8.56 -26.30
C GLU A 267 46.19 9.90 -26.91
N ALA A 268 46.23 10.01 -28.25
CA ALA A 268 45.73 11.18 -28.95
C ALA A 268 44.23 11.38 -28.70
N ALA A 269 43.44 10.31 -28.80
CA ALA A 269 42.01 10.32 -28.50
C ALA A 269 41.72 10.73 -27.05
N LEU A 270 42.49 10.23 -26.07
CA LEU A 270 42.30 10.59 -24.66
C LEU A 270 42.67 12.06 -24.39
N ARG A 271 43.77 12.56 -24.97
CA ARG A 271 44.18 13.98 -24.84
C ARG A 271 43.18 14.92 -25.49
N GLU A 272 42.67 14.56 -26.67
CA GLU A 272 41.67 15.37 -27.39
C GLU A 272 40.27 15.24 -26.78
N ALA A 273 39.93 14.09 -26.19
CA ALA A 273 38.66 13.90 -25.51
C ALA A 273 38.56 14.75 -24.24
N ALA A 274 39.64 14.88 -23.47
CA ALA A 274 39.69 15.60 -22.20
C ALA A 274 40.02 17.09 -22.33
N THR A 275 39.41 17.83 -23.28
CA THR A 275 39.64 19.28 -23.33
C THR A 275 39.13 19.95 -22.05
N PRO A 276 39.87 20.91 -21.47
CA PRO A 276 39.49 21.59 -20.23
C PRO A 276 38.11 22.24 -20.33
N LEU A 277 37.70 22.67 -21.53
CA LEU A 277 36.36 23.20 -21.79
C LEU A 277 35.24 22.19 -21.45
N LEU A 278 35.43 20.91 -21.79
CA LEU A 278 34.41 19.87 -21.60
C LEU A 278 34.32 19.50 -20.12
N VAL A 279 35.48 19.37 -19.46
CA VAL A 279 35.54 19.18 -17.99
C VAL A 279 34.91 20.37 -17.28
N GLY A 280 35.23 21.59 -17.69
CA GLY A 280 34.65 22.82 -17.17
C GLY A 280 33.14 22.89 -17.36
N ALA A 281 32.62 22.52 -18.54
CA ALA A 281 31.19 22.46 -18.80
C ALA A 281 30.48 21.41 -17.92
N ALA A 282 31.07 20.21 -17.77
CA ALA A 282 30.51 19.18 -16.91
C ALA A 282 30.52 19.58 -15.42
N LEU A 283 31.61 20.17 -14.95
CA LEU A 283 31.74 20.74 -13.61
C LEU A 283 30.80 21.92 -13.40
N TYR A 284 30.55 22.74 -14.43
CA TYR A 284 29.58 23.82 -14.36
C TYR A 284 28.16 23.26 -14.21
N VAL A 285 27.75 22.34 -15.06
CA VAL A 285 26.41 21.71 -14.99
C VAL A 285 26.20 21.02 -13.65
N GLY A 286 27.16 20.19 -13.20
CA GLY A 286 27.01 19.46 -11.95
C GLY A 286 27.27 20.29 -10.69
N GLY A 287 28.28 21.16 -10.72
CA GLY A 287 28.69 22.00 -9.60
C GLY A 287 27.75 23.19 -9.38
N ALA A 288 27.40 23.94 -10.43
CA ALA A 288 26.44 25.04 -10.31
C ALA A 288 25.05 24.53 -9.89
N GLY A 289 24.62 23.39 -10.45
CA GLY A 289 23.39 22.72 -10.03
C GLY A 289 23.42 22.31 -8.55
N ALA A 290 24.51 21.69 -8.09
CA ALA A 290 24.68 21.30 -6.68
C ALA A 290 24.68 22.50 -5.72
N ILE A 291 25.33 23.60 -6.11
CA ILE A 291 25.35 24.84 -5.33
C ILE A 291 23.95 25.44 -5.24
N LEU A 292 23.25 25.55 -6.38
CA LEU A 292 21.89 26.09 -6.44
C LEU A 292 20.94 25.28 -5.56
N ALA A 293 21.01 23.94 -5.61
CA ALA A 293 20.21 23.03 -4.79
C ALA A 293 20.45 23.23 -3.29
N LYS A 294 21.72 23.43 -2.90
CA LYS A 294 22.07 23.68 -1.50
C LYS A 294 21.59 25.06 -1.03
N VAL A 295 21.65 26.08 -1.88
CA VAL A 295 21.25 27.45 -1.55
C VAL A 295 19.73 27.60 -1.46
N HIS A 296 18.96 26.91 -2.31
CA HIS A 296 17.50 27.06 -2.41
C HIS A 296 16.67 26.15 -1.45
N GLY A 297 17.23 25.75 -0.31
CA GLY A 297 16.43 25.11 0.76
C GLY A 297 16.78 23.65 1.09
N GLY A 298 18.06 23.27 1.01
CA GLY A 298 18.52 22.00 1.59
C GLY A 298 18.27 20.75 0.73
N ALA A 299 18.02 20.91 -0.56
CA ALA A 299 17.94 19.79 -1.49
C ALA A 299 19.28 19.02 -1.56
N ASP A 300 19.23 17.69 -1.72
CA ASP A 300 20.42 16.85 -1.82
C ASP A 300 21.23 17.25 -3.08
N PRO A 301 22.52 17.62 -2.97
CA PRO A 301 23.35 18.02 -4.13
C PRO A 301 23.85 16.84 -4.97
N ARG A 302 23.79 15.60 -4.46
CA ARG A 302 24.25 14.39 -5.17
C ARG A 302 23.73 14.22 -6.61
N PRO A 303 22.47 14.55 -6.95
CA PRO A 303 21.92 14.34 -8.30
C PRO A 303 22.65 15.17 -9.35
N PHE A 304 22.97 16.42 -9.01
CA PHE A 304 23.68 17.32 -9.90
C PHE A 304 25.12 16.86 -10.11
N VAL A 305 25.76 16.31 -9.07
CA VAL A 305 27.09 15.69 -9.21
C VAL A 305 27.02 14.48 -10.15
N TRP A 306 26.06 13.58 -9.97
CA TRP A 306 25.86 12.43 -10.87
C TRP A 306 25.54 12.86 -12.30
N LEU A 307 24.74 13.90 -12.48
CA LEU A 307 24.47 14.51 -13.79
C LEU A 307 25.75 15.01 -14.44
N GLY A 308 26.58 15.78 -13.72
CA GLY A 308 27.85 16.28 -14.23
C GLY A 308 28.78 15.15 -14.68
N VAL A 309 28.89 14.09 -13.87
CA VAL A 309 29.67 12.88 -14.22
C VAL A 309 29.07 12.17 -15.44
N GLY A 310 27.75 12.04 -15.53
CA GLY A 310 27.06 11.44 -16.67
C GLY A 310 27.28 12.22 -17.96
N VAL A 311 27.13 13.54 -17.92
CA VAL A 311 27.41 14.44 -19.06
C VAL A 311 28.85 14.31 -19.52
N LEU A 312 29.80 14.30 -18.58
CA LEU A 312 31.22 14.09 -18.88
C LEU A 312 31.44 12.74 -19.58
N GLY A 313 30.87 11.65 -19.04
CA GLY A 313 30.99 10.31 -19.61
C GLY A 313 30.44 10.22 -21.04
N VAL A 314 29.25 10.76 -21.28
CA VAL A 314 28.61 10.77 -22.61
C VAL A 314 29.41 11.63 -23.61
N ALA A 315 29.94 12.77 -23.18
CA ALA A 315 30.72 13.64 -24.05
C ALA A 315 32.11 13.04 -24.39
N LEU A 316 32.75 12.35 -23.44
CA LEU A 316 33.97 11.58 -23.69
C LEU A 316 33.72 10.41 -24.66
N ALA A 317 32.64 9.66 -24.45
CA ALA A 317 32.19 8.61 -25.37
C ALA A 317 31.97 9.17 -26.78
N GLY A 318 31.28 10.32 -26.86
CA GLY A 318 31.00 11.05 -28.08
C GLY A 318 32.25 11.34 -28.91
N ARG A 319 33.28 11.88 -28.25
CA ARG A 319 34.57 12.21 -28.87
C ARG A 319 35.40 10.99 -29.22
N ALA A 320 35.46 10.00 -28.33
CA ALA A 320 36.20 8.76 -28.58
C ALA A 320 35.71 8.06 -29.84
N LEU A 321 34.39 7.99 -30.05
CA LEU A 321 33.82 7.43 -31.27
C LEU A 321 34.20 8.24 -32.51
N ARG A 322 34.16 9.58 -32.43
CA ARG A 322 34.52 10.46 -33.55
C ARG A 322 35.97 10.28 -34.00
N VAL A 323 36.89 10.07 -33.06
CA VAL A 323 38.31 9.80 -33.38
C VAL A 323 38.50 8.39 -33.93
N ALA A 324 37.80 7.40 -33.39
CA ALA A 324 37.94 6.01 -33.80
C ALA A 324 37.32 5.71 -35.18
N LEU A 325 36.33 6.47 -35.62
CA LEU A 325 35.57 6.25 -36.85
C LEU A 325 35.51 7.50 -37.73
N PRO A 326 36.63 7.92 -38.34
CA PRO A 326 36.67 9.11 -39.20
C PRO A 326 35.79 8.98 -40.45
N GLU A 327 35.53 7.75 -40.89
CA GLU A 327 34.71 7.42 -42.07
C GLU A 327 33.19 7.55 -41.84
N LEU A 328 32.75 7.97 -40.66
CA LEU A 328 31.33 8.27 -40.42
C LEU A 328 30.90 9.45 -41.30
N GLY A 329 30.13 9.15 -42.35
CA GLY A 329 29.46 10.14 -43.17
C GLY A 329 28.62 11.13 -42.36
N SER A 330 28.15 12.21 -42.99
CA SER A 330 27.32 13.23 -42.32
C SER A 330 26.13 12.63 -41.57
N ALA A 331 25.43 11.65 -42.17
CA ALA A 331 24.32 10.95 -41.55
C ALA A 331 24.70 10.18 -40.28
N GLY A 332 25.86 9.52 -40.27
CA GLY A 332 26.38 8.81 -39.10
C GLY A 332 26.73 9.76 -37.96
N ARG A 333 27.31 10.92 -38.28
CA ARG A 333 27.62 11.97 -37.30
C ARG A 333 26.35 12.56 -36.67
N THR A 334 25.32 12.82 -37.46
CA THR A 334 24.02 13.33 -36.96
C THR A 334 23.32 12.29 -36.09
N SER A 335 23.32 11.02 -36.50
CA SER A 335 22.72 9.95 -35.72
C SER A 335 23.42 9.78 -34.36
N TRP A 336 24.75 9.90 -34.34
CA TRP A 336 25.53 9.81 -33.13
C TRP A 336 25.37 11.02 -32.20
N SER A 337 25.30 12.24 -32.73
CA SER A 337 25.04 13.43 -31.91
C SER A 337 23.66 13.35 -31.25
N LEU A 338 22.65 12.85 -31.97
CA LEU A 338 21.32 12.57 -31.41
C LEU A 338 21.41 11.51 -30.30
N CYS A 339 22.17 10.43 -30.50
CA CYS A 339 22.39 9.40 -29.48
C CYS A 339 23.07 9.97 -28.22
N CYS A 340 24.08 10.83 -28.36
CA CYS A 340 24.72 11.51 -27.24
C CYS A 340 23.76 12.47 -26.52
N ALA A 341 22.94 13.23 -27.25
CA ALA A 341 21.93 14.10 -26.65
C ALA A 341 20.91 13.30 -25.83
N LEU A 342 20.43 12.17 -26.37
CA LEU A 342 19.58 11.22 -25.65
C LEU A 342 20.30 10.61 -24.43
N GLY A 343 21.60 10.32 -24.53
CA GLY A 343 22.42 9.86 -23.41
C GLY A 343 22.52 10.89 -22.28
N VAL A 344 22.67 12.17 -22.59
CA VAL A 344 22.65 13.24 -21.57
C VAL A 344 21.29 13.33 -20.91
N LEU A 345 20.19 13.29 -21.67
CA LEU A 345 18.83 13.28 -21.12
C LEU A 345 18.58 12.05 -20.24
N ALA A 346 19.06 10.88 -20.65
CA ALA A 346 18.99 9.65 -19.87
C ALA A 346 19.76 9.75 -18.55
N ALA A 347 20.99 10.29 -18.58
CA ALA A 347 21.78 10.53 -17.37
C ALA A 347 21.09 11.53 -16.42
N ALA A 348 20.49 12.60 -16.97
CA ALA A 348 19.73 13.57 -16.19
C ALA A 348 18.50 12.95 -15.53
N TYR A 349 17.74 12.16 -16.29
CA TYR A 349 16.59 11.44 -15.78
C TYR A 349 16.96 10.51 -14.62
N LEU A 350 17.97 9.66 -14.80
CA LEU A 350 18.40 8.71 -13.75
C LEU A 350 18.98 9.43 -12.52
N ALA A 351 19.68 10.55 -12.73
CA ALA A 351 20.20 11.35 -11.64
C ALA A 351 19.07 11.96 -10.79
N LEU A 352 18.05 12.55 -11.44
CA LEU A 352 16.86 13.09 -10.77
C LEU A 352 16.05 11.98 -10.09
N GLU A 353 15.87 10.84 -10.76
CA GLU A 353 15.13 9.71 -10.21
C GLU A 353 15.73 9.18 -8.91
N ARG A 354 17.07 9.14 -8.83
CA ARG A 354 17.81 8.66 -7.67
C ARG A 354 17.89 9.68 -6.53
N ALA A 355 17.64 10.95 -6.83
CA ALA A 355 17.57 12.05 -5.88
C ALA A 355 16.33 11.98 -5.02
N ASP A 356 15.21 12.18 -5.70
CA ASP A 356 13.89 12.31 -5.15
C ASP A 356 12.91 12.13 -6.30
N ALA A 357 12.06 11.13 -6.14
CA ALA A 357 10.90 10.88 -6.98
C ALA A 357 10.03 12.12 -7.19
N GLY A 358 9.95 13.00 -6.18
CA GLY A 358 9.09 14.17 -6.17
C GLY A 358 9.41 15.16 -7.28
N TYR A 359 10.67 15.29 -7.71
CA TYR A 359 11.03 16.18 -8.82
C TYR A 359 10.42 15.75 -10.15
N LEU A 360 10.12 14.47 -10.33
CA LEU A 360 9.50 13.97 -11.56
C LEU A 360 7.99 14.28 -11.60
N LEU A 361 7.36 14.45 -10.43
CA LEU A 361 5.93 14.73 -10.34
C LEU A 361 5.56 16.06 -11.00
N SER A 362 6.42 17.09 -10.94
CA SER A 362 6.19 18.37 -11.64
C SER A 362 6.22 18.25 -13.16
N PHE A 363 6.84 17.20 -13.69
CA PHE A 363 6.85 16.87 -15.11
C PHE A 363 5.74 15.88 -15.51
N GLY A 364 4.85 15.53 -14.57
CA GLY A 364 3.81 14.51 -14.78
C GLY A 364 4.37 13.08 -14.89
N LEU A 365 5.55 12.84 -14.30
CA LEU A 365 6.27 11.56 -14.31
C LEU A 365 6.31 10.90 -12.92
#